data_AF-A0A5C8BAH6-F1
#
_entry.id   AF-A0A5C8BAH6-F1
#
_cell.length_a   1.000
_cell.length_b   1.000
_cell.length_c   1.000
_cell.angle_alpha   90.00
_cell.angle_beta   90.00
_cell.angle_gamma   90.00
#
_symmetry.space_group_name_H-M   'P 1'
#
loop_
_entity.id
_entity.type
_entity.pdbx_description
1 polymer ?
#
loop_
_entity_poly.entity_id
_entity_poly.type
_entity_poly.pdbx_seq_one_letter_code
_entity_poly.pdbx_strand_id
1 'polypeptide(L)'
;MKLPELKATGVMIGSCVAAFFVFFAGYKIFHAICNDWTISTVLAGIAATFAFRLIPVLYISRDPAIFRPSARPYKLTPMYALTEVKDAISTQYFGERRWHLENVNPENLSLFYVSKFVQEMGQGEATTRVETVVTMKVQVTAIGDLCSVQLDFDTIAGGVSQQINDLCSQTTEYIEARLVSLQNRLGGTQN
;
A
#
# COMPACT_ATOMS: atom_id res chain seq x y z
N MET A 1 -17.59 10.39 17.26
CA MET A 1 -18.24 10.14 15.95
C MET A 1 -17.75 8.80 15.40
N LYS A 2 -18.68 7.86 15.15
CA LYS A 2 -18.42 6.46 14.75
C LYS A 2 -18.42 6.32 13.22
N LEU A 3 -17.34 6.68 12.52
CA LEU A 3 -17.26 6.57 11.05
C LEU A 3 -16.58 5.30 10.45
N PRO A 4 -15.75 4.49 11.15
CA PRO A 4 -15.11 3.33 10.52
C PRO A 4 -16.04 2.11 10.40
N GLU A 5 -16.94 1.89 11.37
CA GLU A 5 -17.91 0.78 11.34
C GLU A 5 -18.89 0.90 10.17
N LEU A 6 -19.23 2.13 9.76
CA LEU A 6 -20.13 2.41 8.64
C LEU A 6 -19.53 1.98 7.28
N LYS A 7 -18.21 2.09 7.08
CA LYS A 7 -17.56 1.68 5.83
C LYS A 7 -17.46 0.17 5.69
N ALA A 8 -17.07 -0.54 6.76
CA ALA A 8 -17.00 -2.00 6.76
C ALA A 8 -18.41 -2.63 6.59
N THR A 9 -19.41 -2.04 7.26
CA THR A 9 -20.81 -2.46 7.12
C THR A 9 -21.32 -2.18 5.70
N GLY A 10 -20.96 -1.05 5.09
CA GLY A 10 -21.34 -0.72 3.71
C GLY A 10 -20.77 -1.67 2.65
N VAL A 11 -19.52 -2.11 2.80
CA VAL A 11 -18.88 -3.07 1.87
C VAL A 11 -19.48 -4.47 2.02
N MET A 12 -19.76 -4.91 3.25
CA MET A 12 -20.48 -6.16 3.49
C MET A 12 -21.88 -6.14 2.87
N ILE A 13 -22.65 -5.07 3.10
CA ILE A 13 -23.99 -4.92 2.50
C ILE A 13 -23.91 -4.92 0.98
N GLY A 14 -23.00 -4.15 0.37
CA GLY A 14 -22.82 -4.11 -1.08
C GLY A 14 -22.43 -5.47 -1.68
N SER A 15 -21.55 -6.22 -1.01
CA SER A 15 -21.12 -7.55 -1.45
C SER A 15 -22.25 -8.58 -1.35
N CYS A 16 -23.06 -8.54 -0.30
CA CYS A 16 -24.24 -9.40 -0.16
C CYS A 16 -25.29 -9.10 -1.24
N VAL A 17 -25.52 -7.83 -1.55
CA VAL A 17 -26.47 -7.41 -2.60
C VAL A 17 -25.98 -7.86 -3.99
N ALA A 18 -24.70 -7.67 -4.29
CA ALA A 18 -24.13 -8.11 -5.57
C ALA A 18 -24.13 -9.65 -5.73
N ALA A 19 -23.79 -10.40 -4.67
CA ALA A 19 -23.88 -11.86 -4.67
C ALA A 19 -25.33 -12.35 -4.88
N PHE A 20 -26.32 -11.66 -4.30
CA PHE A 20 -27.73 -11.94 -4.50
C PHE A 20 -28.15 -11.75 -5.97
N PHE A 21 -27.72 -10.67 -6.63
CA PHE A 21 -28.01 -10.45 -8.05
C PHE A 21 -27.36 -11.52 -8.95
N VAL A 22 -26.11 -11.90 -8.67
CA VAL A 22 -25.42 -12.98 -9.40
C VAL A 22 -26.12 -14.32 -9.22
N PHE A 23 -26.59 -14.62 -8.00
CA PHE A 23 -27.36 -15.84 -7.75
C PHE A 23 -28.66 -15.88 -8.56
N PHE A 24 -29.46 -14.81 -8.53
CA PHE A 24 -30.74 -14.76 -9.25
C PHE A 24 -30.58 -14.77 -10.77
N ALA A 25 -29.60 -14.03 -11.30
CA ALA A 25 -29.30 -14.02 -12.72
C ALA A 25 -28.73 -15.38 -13.19
N GLY A 26 -27.77 -15.91 -12.43
CA GLY A 26 -27.17 -17.23 -12.69
C GLY A 26 -28.21 -18.34 -12.63
N TYR A 27 -29.09 -18.33 -11.62
CA TYR A 27 -30.18 -19.29 -11.50
C TYR A 27 -31.06 -19.33 -12.75
N LYS A 28 -31.51 -18.16 -13.25
CA LYS A 28 -32.36 -18.10 -14.46
C LYS A 28 -31.65 -18.66 -15.70
N ILE A 29 -30.34 -18.39 -15.83
CA ILE A 29 -29.53 -18.87 -16.95
C ILE A 29 -29.32 -20.38 -16.85
N PHE A 30 -28.90 -20.89 -15.69
CA PHE A 30 -28.66 -22.32 -15.49
C PHE A 30 -29.96 -23.14 -15.56
N HIS A 31 -31.07 -22.60 -15.05
CA HIS A 31 -32.37 -23.26 -15.17
C HIS A 31 -32.88 -23.32 -16.61
N ALA A 32 -32.58 -22.32 -17.43
CA ALA A 32 -32.89 -22.37 -18.86
C ALA A 32 -32.07 -23.43 -19.61
N ILE A 33 -30.86 -23.77 -19.13
CA ILE A 33 -29.93 -24.71 -19.78
C ILE A 33 -30.12 -26.14 -19.28
N CYS A 34 -30.26 -26.33 -17.96
CA CYS A 34 -30.28 -27.65 -17.33
C CYS A 34 -31.71 -28.17 -17.08
N ASN A 35 -32.72 -27.29 -17.10
CA ASN A 35 -34.14 -27.60 -16.79
C ASN A 35 -34.35 -28.45 -15.52
N ASP A 36 -33.41 -28.35 -14.58
CA ASP A 36 -33.43 -29.04 -13.28
C ASP A 36 -33.18 -28.00 -12.19
N TRP A 37 -34.14 -27.88 -11.28
CA TRP A 37 -34.11 -26.89 -10.22
C TRP A 37 -32.93 -27.11 -9.25
N THR A 38 -32.61 -28.37 -8.93
CA THR A 38 -31.54 -28.73 -7.99
C THR A 38 -30.19 -28.35 -8.56
N ILE A 39 -29.91 -28.75 -9.80
CA ILE A 39 -28.62 -28.49 -10.47
C ILE A 39 -28.41 -26.99 -10.68
N SER A 40 -29.47 -26.27 -11.08
CA SER A 40 -29.42 -24.83 -11.32
C SER A 40 -29.13 -24.03 -10.05
N THR A 41 -29.69 -24.47 -8.92
CA THR A 41 -29.48 -23.85 -7.61
C THR A 41 -28.06 -24.05 -7.12
N VAL A 42 -27.50 -25.26 -7.29
CA VAL A 42 -26.12 -25.56 -6.91
C VAL A 42 -25.12 -24.75 -7.75
N LEU A 43 -25.30 -24.69 -9.07
CA LEU A 43 -24.43 -23.92 -9.96
C LEU A 43 -24.51 -22.41 -9.69
N ALA A 44 -25.72 -21.88 -9.47
CA ALA A 44 -25.92 -20.48 -9.09
C ALA A 44 -25.29 -20.17 -7.71
N GLY A 45 -25.38 -21.10 -6.76
CA GLY A 45 -24.75 -20.98 -5.44
C GLY A 45 -23.22 -20.96 -5.52
N ILE A 46 -22.63 -21.80 -6.37
CA ILE A 46 -21.18 -21.80 -6.63
C ILE A 46 -20.77 -20.46 -7.25
N ALA A 47 -21.47 -20.00 -8.30
CA ALA A 47 -21.19 -18.72 -8.95
C ALA A 47 -21.32 -17.52 -7.99
N ALA A 48 -22.34 -17.51 -7.13
CA ALA A 48 -22.53 -16.48 -6.11
C ALA A 48 -21.43 -16.52 -5.03
N THR A 49 -20.96 -17.71 -4.65
CA THR A 49 -19.85 -17.88 -3.71
C THR A 49 -18.53 -17.37 -4.31
N PHE A 50 -18.27 -17.67 -5.59
CA PHE A 50 -17.13 -17.12 -6.32
C PHE A 50 -17.22 -15.59 -6.43
N ALA A 51 -18.38 -15.03 -6.78
CA ALA A 51 -18.59 -13.59 -6.81
C ALA A 51 -18.38 -12.97 -5.42
N PHE A 52 -18.92 -13.57 -4.36
CA PHE A 52 -18.72 -13.09 -2.98
C PHE A 52 -17.26 -13.20 -2.52
N ARG A 53 -16.45 -14.10 -3.09
CA ARG A 53 -15.00 -14.18 -2.83
C ARG A 53 -14.20 -13.19 -3.69
N LEU A 54 -14.65 -12.93 -4.93
CA LEU A 54 -14.00 -12.04 -5.88
C LEU A 54 -14.33 -10.56 -5.65
N ILE A 55 -15.54 -10.22 -5.18
CA ILE A 55 -15.93 -8.83 -4.90
C ILE A 55 -15.04 -8.24 -3.82
N PRO A 56 -14.78 -8.92 -2.68
CA PRO A 56 -13.74 -8.53 -1.76
C PRO A 56 -12.39 -8.48 -2.46
N VAL A 57 -11.91 -9.46 -3.23
CA VAL A 57 -10.58 -9.34 -3.89
C VAL A 57 -10.47 -8.12 -4.83
N LEU A 58 -11.54 -7.75 -5.54
CA LEU A 58 -11.60 -6.57 -6.41
C LEU A 58 -11.78 -5.25 -5.65
N TYR A 59 -12.42 -5.26 -4.48
CA TYR A 59 -12.56 -4.09 -3.59
C TYR A 59 -11.43 -3.95 -2.54
N ILE A 60 -10.82 -5.07 -2.14
CA ILE A 60 -9.63 -5.27 -1.29
C ILE A 60 -8.36 -5.09 -2.13
N SER A 61 -8.48 -4.94 -3.45
CA SER A 61 -7.49 -4.15 -4.20
C SER A 61 -7.38 -2.69 -3.68
N ARG A 62 -8.25 -2.26 -2.74
CA ARG A 62 -8.08 -1.06 -1.92
C ARG A 62 -7.92 -1.38 -0.42
N ASP A 63 -7.29 -2.50 -0.07
CA ASP A 63 -6.65 -2.60 1.25
C ASP A 63 -5.50 -1.58 1.30
N PRO A 64 -5.48 -0.65 2.27
CA PRO A 64 -4.44 0.33 2.38
C PRO A 64 -3.29 -0.26 3.21
N ALA A 65 -2.10 -0.45 2.64
CA ALA A 65 -0.88 -0.37 3.45
C ALA A 65 0.43 -0.40 2.66
N ILE A 66 0.53 -1.07 1.50
CA ILE A 66 1.79 -1.04 0.76
C ILE A 66 1.67 -0.06 -0.40
N PHE A 67 1.98 1.20 -0.11
CA PHE A 67 2.29 2.17 -1.16
C PHE A 67 3.58 1.69 -1.84
N ARG A 68 3.43 0.95 -2.95
CA ARG A 68 4.53 0.51 -3.82
C ARG A 68 4.58 1.41 -5.05
N PRO A 69 5.15 2.62 -4.93
CA PRO A 69 5.39 3.44 -6.11
C PRO A 69 6.24 2.65 -7.08
N SER A 70 5.94 2.78 -8.38
CA SER A 70 6.61 2.02 -9.42
C SER A 70 8.11 2.28 -9.36
N ALA A 71 8.89 1.27 -9.01
CA ALA A 71 10.34 1.34 -9.01
C ALA A 71 10.83 1.45 -10.47
N ARG A 72 10.87 2.68 -10.99
CA ARG A 72 11.44 2.94 -12.31
C ARG A 72 12.89 2.42 -12.29
N PRO A 73 13.33 1.69 -13.32
CA PRO A 73 14.72 1.27 -13.37
C PRO A 73 15.61 2.51 -13.55
N TYR A 74 16.64 2.64 -12.71
CA TYR A 74 17.61 3.73 -12.74
C TYR A 74 18.93 3.22 -13.34
N LYS A 75 19.56 4.05 -14.18
CA LYS A 75 20.95 3.84 -14.65
C LYS A 75 21.94 4.27 -13.56
N LEU A 76 21.92 3.56 -12.44
CA LEU A 76 22.76 3.80 -11.27
C LEU A 76 23.32 2.47 -10.78
N THR A 77 24.49 2.49 -10.15
CA THR A 77 24.94 1.31 -9.40
C THR A 77 24.05 1.14 -8.16
N PRO A 78 23.74 -0.10 -7.74
CA PRO A 78 22.90 -0.34 -6.56
C PRO A 78 23.42 0.35 -5.30
N MET A 79 24.74 0.45 -5.15
CA MET A 79 25.37 1.16 -4.02
C MET A 79 25.15 2.67 -4.06
N TYR A 80 25.20 3.31 -5.25
CA TYR A 80 24.89 4.73 -5.35
C TYR A 80 23.41 5.01 -5.05
N ALA A 81 22.51 4.17 -5.54
CA ALA A 81 21.09 4.29 -5.21
C ALA A 81 20.83 4.12 -3.71
N LEU A 82 21.41 3.10 -3.08
CA LEU A 82 21.25 2.86 -1.63
C LEU A 82 21.78 4.04 -0.80
N THR A 83 22.95 4.57 -1.16
CA THR A 83 23.57 5.70 -0.46
C THR A 83 22.74 6.98 -0.62
N GLU A 84 22.28 7.28 -1.83
CA GLU A 84 21.45 8.47 -2.08
C GLU A 84 20.13 8.41 -1.31
N VAL A 85 19.47 7.24 -1.28
CA VAL A 85 18.24 7.05 -0.48
C VAL A 85 18.54 7.26 1.00
N LYS A 86 19.65 6.70 1.50
CA LYS A 86 20.05 6.87 2.89
C LYS A 86 20.23 8.33 3.26
N ASP A 87 20.96 9.08 2.44
CA ASP A 87 21.29 10.48 2.70
C ASP A 87 20.06 11.39 2.56
N ALA A 88 19.23 11.14 1.53
CA ALA A 88 17.99 11.87 1.30
C ALA A 88 17.03 11.76 2.50
N ILE A 89 16.80 10.54 3.00
CA ILE A 89 15.82 10.31 4.08
C ILE A 89 16.36 10.77 5.43
N SER A 90 17.67 10.62 5.66
CA SER A 90 18.28 11.01 6.94
C SER A 90 18.29 12.52 7.17
N THR A 91 18.21 13.33 6.10
CA THR A 91 18.32 14.79 6.16
C THR A 91 17.00 15.53 5.96
N GLN A 92 15.98 14.87 5.39
CA GLN A 92 14.70 15.50 5.07
C GLN A 92 13.69 15.40 6.23
N TYR A 93 13.00 16.52 6.49
CA TYR A 93 11.79 16.57 7.31
C TYR A 93 10.56 16.55 6.40
N PHE A 94 9.53 15.79 6.78
CA PHE A 94 8.25 15.70 6.08
C PHE A 94 7.17 16.32 6.96
N GLY A 95 7.11 17.67 6.95
CA GLY A 95 6.43 18.45 7.98
C GLY A 95 7.22 18.45 9.29
N GLU A 96 6.57 18.09 10.40
CA GLU A 96 7.23 17.94 11.71
C GLU A 96 7.80 16.52 11.92
N ARG A 97 7.71 15.65 10.91
CA ARG A 97 7.99 14.22 11.02
C ARG A 97 9.34 13.87 10.41
N ARG A 98 10.01 12.90 11.03
CA ARG A 98 11.30 12.37 10.57
C ARG A 98 11.31 10.86 10.57
N TRP A 99 12.05 10.30 9.61
CA TRP A 99 12.41 8.89 9.60
C TRP A 99 13.69 8.66 10.38
N HIS A 100 13.67 7.69 11.29
CA HIS A 100 14.84 7.23 12.03
C HIS A 100 15.37 5.95 11.39
N LEU A 101 16.66 5.94 11.06
CA LEU A 101 17.33 4.76 10.52
C LEU A 101 17.63 3.79 11.67
N GLU A 102 17.05 2.60 11.60
CA GLU A 102 17.23 1.55 12.62
C GLU A 102 18.25 0.50 12.18
N ASN A 103 18.27 0.14 10.88
CA ASN A 103 19.17 -0.89 10.38
C ASN A 103 19.63 -0.62 8.95
N VAL A 104 20.89 -0.96 8.67
CA VAL A 104 21.49 -0.99 7.35
C VAL A 104 22.02 -2.40 7.13
N ASN A 105 21.54 -3.08 6.10
CA ASN A 105 22.08 -4.37 5.69
C ASN A 105 22.71 -4.20 4.29
N PRO A 106 24.05 -4.02 4.21
CA PRO A 106 24.76 -3.83 2.95
C PRO A 106 24.75 -5.07 2.07
N GLU A 107 24.75 -6.27 2.66
CA GLU A 107 24.77 -7.54 1.92
C GLU A 107 23.48 -7.73 1.11
N ASN A 108 22.34 -7.34 1.70
CA ASN A 108 21.03 -7.40 1.07
C ASN A 108 20.58 -6.07 0.44
N LEU A 109 21.49 -5.08 0.37
CA LEU A 109 21.22 -3.74 -0.16
C LEU A 109 19.90 -3.14 0.35
N SER A 110 19.72 -3.16 1.67
CA SER A 110 18.45 -2.77 2.31
C SER A 110 18.65 -1.84 3.50
N LEU A 111 17.67 -0.97 3.71
CA LEU A 111 17.60 -0.02 4.82
C LEU A 111 16.27 -0.18 5.52
N PHE A 112 16.26 -0.03 6.84
CA PHE A 112 15.05 -0.09 7.65
C PHE A 112 14.89 1.20 8.46
N TYR A 113 13.74 1.82 8.31
CA TYR A 113 13.39 3.08 8.96
C TYR A 113 12.12 2.95 9.79
N VAL A 114 12.06 3.76 10.84
CA VAL A 114 10.90 3.90 11.72
C VAL A 114 10.58 5.37 11.89
N SER A 115 9.29 5.71 11.82
CA SER A 115 8.78 7.02 12.21
C SER A 115 7.67 6.82 13.24
N LYS A 116 7.75 7.59 14.32
CA LYS A 116 6.75 7.59 15.39
C LYS A 116 6.12 8.97 15.44
N PHE A 117 4.81 9.01 15.57
CA PHE A 117 4.13 10.27 15.83
C PHE A 117 2.95 10.08 16.77
N VAL A 118 2.67 11.16 17.47
CA VAL A 118 1.62 11.20 18.47
C VAL A 118 0.54 12.13 17.95
N GLN A 119 -0.68 11.63 17.89
CA GLN A 119 -1.85 12.43 17.58
C GLN A 119 -2.73 12.55 18.83
N GLU A 120 -3.00 13.77 19.25
CA GLU A 120 -3.99 14.06 20.27
C GLU A 120 -5.37 14.14 19.59
N MET A 121 -6.30 13.27 20.00
CA MET A 121 -7.67 13.28 19.52
C MET A 121 -8.62 13.69 20.65
N GLY A 122 -9.37 14.77 20.44
CA GLY A 122 -10.37 15.28 21.38
C GLY A 122 -10.28 16.79 21.59
N GLN A 123 -11.19 17.34 22.40
CA GLN A 123 -11.12 18.70 22.93
C GLN A 123 -11.37 18.64 24.44
N GLY A 124 -10.53 19.32 25.22
CA GLY A 124 -10.66 19.42 26.68
C GLY A 124 -10.18 18.16 27.43
N GLU A 125 -10.86 17.78 28.51
CA GLU A 125 -10.43 16.72 29.44
C GLU A 125 -10.47 15.29 28.87
N ALA A 126 -11.07 15.09 27.69
CA ALA A 126 -11.17 13.78 27.01
C ALA A 126 -10.13 13.62 25.87
N THR A 127 -8.98 14.28 25.98
CA THR A 127 -7.93 14.20 24.96
C THR A 127 -7.25 12.83 25.04
N THR A 128 -7.49 11.99 24.03
CA THR A 128 -6.87 10.68 23.92
C THR A 128 -5.60 10.79 23.07
N ARG A 129 -4.47 10.40 23.64
CA ARG A 129 -3.18 10.38 22.96
C ARG A 129 -3.03 9.06 22.20
N VAL A 130 -3.04 9.13 20.87
CA VAL A 130 -2.83 7.95 19.99
C VAL A 130 -1.43 8.00 19.43
N GLU A 131 -0.59 7.03 19.79
CA GLU A 131 0.72 6.85 19.19
C GLU A 131 0.60 5.96 17.96
N THR A 132 1.14 6.45 16.85
CA THR A 132 1.18 5.73 15.57
C THR A 132 2.63 5.49 15.19
N VAL A 133 2.94 4.25 14.82
CA VAL A 133 4.28 3.82 14.43
C VAL A 133 4.22 3.30 13.01
N VAL A 134 4.98 3.94 12.13
CA VAL A 134 5.10 3.59 10.72
C VAL A 134 6.54 3.16 10.45
N THR A 135 6.70 2.11 9.68
CA THR A 135 8.00 1.60 9.26
C THR A 135 8.12 1.62 7.75
N MET A 136 9.35 1.76 7.28
CA MET A 136 9.66 1.73 5.86
C MET A 136 10.89 0.86 5.64
N LYS A 137 10.73 -0.16 4.80
CA LYS A 137 11.82 -0.98 4.30
C LYS A 137 12.18 -0.51 2.89
N VAL A 138 13.44 -0.16 2.70
CA VAL A 138 14.02 0.12 1.38
C VAL A 138 14.77 -1.12 0.93
N GLN A 139 14.55 -1.55 -0.31
CA GLN A 139 15.30 -2.62 -0.95
C GLN A 139 15.78 -2.20 -2.33
N VAL A 140 17.09 -2.31 -2.58
CA VAL A 140 17.67 -2.03 -3.89
C VAL A 140 18.03 -3.34 -4.57
N THR A 141 17.52 -3.54 -5.78
CA THR A 141 17.74 -4.75 -6.58
C THR A 141 18.50 -4.40 -7.85
N ALA A 142 19.57 -5.12 -8.15
CA ALA A 142 20.28 -5.02 -9.42
C ALA A 142 19.50 -5.74 -10.53
N ILE A 143 19.36 -5.12 -11.69
CA ILE A 143 18.67 -5.65 -12.88
C ILE A 143 19.57 -5.39 -14.09
N GLY A 144 20.51 -6.31 -14.36
CA GLY A 144 21.54 -6.10 -15.39
C GLY A 144 22.38 -4.86 -15.08
N ASP A 145 22.43 -3.92 -16.02
CA ASP A 145 23.14 -2.62 -15.88
C ASP A 145 22.30 -1.54 -15.18
N LEU A 146 21.09 -1.88 -14.70
CA LEU A 146 20.15 -0.98 -14.04
C LEU A 146 19.98 -1.39 -12.58
N CYS A 147 19.41 -0.50 -11.77
CA CYS A 147 18.93 -0.82 -10.44
C CYS A 147 17.48 -0.38 -10.22
N SER A 148 16.77 -1.11 -9.38
CA SER A 148 15.40 -0.82 -8.96
C SER A 148 15.38 -0.57 -7.45
N VAL A 149 14.69 0.48 -7.01
CA VAL A 149 14.54 0.82 -5.59
C VAL A 149 13.08 0.60 -5.20
N GLN A 150 12.84 -0.33 -4.29
CA GLN A 150 11.52 -0.61 -3.72
C GLN A 150 11.41 0.01 -2.33
N LEU A 151 10.28 0.67 -2.07
CA LEU A 151 9.90 1.22 -0.77
C LEU A 151 8.65 0.46 -0.30
N ASP A 152 8.75 -0.26 0.80
CA ASP A 152 7.62 -0.93 1.44
C ASP A 152 7.31 -0.25 2.77
N PHE A 153 6.14 0.36 2.88
CA PHE A 153 5.65 0.99 4.11
C PHE A 153 4.73 0.04 4.87
N ASP A 154 4.80 0.08 6.20
CA ASP A 154 3.93 -0.70 7.08
C ASP A 154 3.58 0.09 8.34
N THR A 155 2.39 -0.10 8.90
CA THR A 155 1.93 0.57 10.13
C THR A 155 1.80 -0.45 11.26
N ILE A 156 2.68 -0.35 12.26
CA ILE A 156 2.75 -1.32 13.36
C ILE A 156 1.77 -0.97 14.49
N ALA A 157 1.47 0.32 14.68
CA ALA A 157 0.55 0.80 15.71
C ALA A 157 -0.18 2.07 15.23
N GLY A 158 -1.38 2.32 15.75
CA GLY A 158 -2.18 3.53 15.47
C GLY A 158 -3.09 3.48 14.23
N GLY A 159 -2.92 2.46 13.37
CA GLY A 159 -3.74 2.25 12.17
C GLY A 159 -3.44 3.24 11.04
N VAL A 160 -4.02 3.01 9.86
CA VAL A 160 -3.79 3.86 8.68
C VAL A 160 -4.63 5.14 8.74
N SER A 161 -3.99 6.30 8.63
CA SER A 161 -4.66 7.61 8.53
C SER A 161 -4.23 8.36 7.26
N GLN A 162 -5.00 9.38 6.86
CA GLN A 162 -4.64 10.21 5.70
C GLN A 162 -3.24 10.82 5.85
N GLN A 163 -2.87 11.19 7.08
CA GLN A 163 -1.56 11.78 7.37
C GLN A 163 -0.41 10.79 7.15
N ILE A 164 -0.63 9.49 7.35
CA ILE A 164 0.35 8.43 7.03
C ILE A 164 0.49 8.28 5.53
N ASN A 165 -0.63 8.26 4.81
CA ASN A 165 -0.63 8.16 3.35
C ASN A 165 0.12 9.36 2.74
N ASP A 166 -0.12 10.57 3.24
CA ASP A 166 0.57 11.78 2.80
C ASP A 166 2.08 11.69 3.09
N LEU A 167 2.48 11.21 4.28
CA LEU A 167 3.89 10.98 4.62
C LEU A 167 4.55 9.98 3.67
N CYS A 168 3.91 8.85 3.37
CA CYS A 168 4.45 7.82 2.48
C CYS A 168 4.57 8.32 1.03
N SER A 169 3.56 9.06 0.54
CA SER A 169 3.58 9.66 -0.80
C SER A 169 4.69 10.70 -0.92
N GLN A 170 4.78 11.65 0.03
CA GLN A 170 5.82 12.68 0.02
C GLN A 170 7.22 12.08 0.12
N THR A 171 7.40 11.06 0.98
CA THR A 171 8.68 10.36 1.13
C THR A 171 9.11 9.74 -0.19
N THR A 172 8.18 9.07 -0.87
CA THR A 172 8.42 8.46 -2.17
C THR A 172 8.79 9.49 -3.22
N GLU A 173 7.95 10.50 -3.42
CA GLU A 173 8.15 11.50 -4.47
C GLU A 173 9.49 12.20 -4.31
N TYR A 174 9.88 12.46 -3.06
CA TYR A 174 11.18 13.01 -2.72
C TYR A 174 12.33 12.07 -3.12
N ILE A 175 12.26 10.79 -2.75
CA ILE A 175 13.29 9.80 -3.10
C ILE A 175 13.39 9.64 -4.63
N GLU A 176 12.27 9.55 -5.33
CA GLU A 176 12.25 9.44 -6.79
C GLU A 176 12.93 10.66 -7.45
N ALA A 177 12.61 11.88 -7.00
CA ALA A 177 13.23 13.09 -7.52
C ALA A 177 14.76 13.11 -7.28
N ARG A 178 15.22 12.63 -6.12
CA ARG A 178 16.65 12.53 -5.79
C ARG A 178 17.37 11.52 -6.68
N LEU A 179 16.80 10.33 -6.88
CA LEU A 179 17.37 9.30 -7.72
C LEU A 179 17.45 9.73 -9.20
N VAL A 180 16.40 10.38 -9.71
CA VAL A 180 16.41 10.94 -11.08
C VAL A 180 17.45 12.04 -11.22
N SER A 181 17.53 12.95 -10.25
CA SER A 181 18.53 14.02 -10.23
C SER A 181 19.97 13.47 -10.22
N LEU A 182 20.24 12.47 -9.39
CA LEU A 182 21.53 11.80 -9.34
C LEU A 182 21.88 11.12 -10.68
N GLN A 183 20.93 10.39 -11.26
CA GLN A 183 21.11 9.77 -12.57
C GLN A 183 21.44 10.81 -13.64
N ASN A 184 20.75 11.95 -13.67
CA ASN A 184 21.01 13.01 -14.63
C ASN A 184 22.38 13.66 -14.42
N ARG A 185 22.83 13.82 -13.17
CA ARG A 185 24.17 14.36 -12.86
C ARG A 185 25.29 13.42 -13.32
N LEU A 186 25.13 12.12 -13.10
CA LEU A 186 26.10 11.11 -13.50
C LEU A 186 26.05 10.82 -15.00
N GLY A 187 24.87 10.92 -15.63
CA GLY A 187 24.71 10.77 -17.08
C GLY A 187 25.13 12.01 -17.87
N GLY A 188 25.04 13.20 -17.28
CA GLY A 188 25.47 14.48 -17.88
C GLY A 188 26.98 14.74 -17.81
N THR A 189 27.76 13.86 -17.17
CA THR A 189 29.22 13.98 -17.07
C THR A 189 29.98 13.31 -18.23
N GLN A 190 29.29 12.93 -19.31
CA GLN A 190 29.86 12.24 -20.49
C GLN A 190 29.87 13.05 -21.79
N ASN A 191 29.88 14.40 -21.74
CA ASN A 191 30.10 15.24 -22.93
C ASN A 191 31.38 16.07 -22.80
#